data_AF-A0A7K4RDD1-F1
#
_entry.id   AF-A0A7K4RDD1-F1
#
_cell.length_a   1.000
_cell.length_b   1.000
_cell.length_c   1.000
_cell.angle_alpha   90.00
_cell.angle_beta   90.00
_cell.angle_gamma   90.00
#
_symmetry.space_group_name_H-M   'P 1'
#
loop_
_entity.id
_entity.type
_entity.pdbx_description
1 polymer ?
#
loop_
_entity_poly.entity_id
_entity_poly.type
_entity_poly.pdbx_seq_one_letter_code
_entity_poly.pdbx_strand_id
1 'polypeptide(L)'
;MEENWAAKEGAGQGLAQHLHQEGLAGPLRWLENCLRRAARDREEDGVSHPLPLVPLTEENEDAMEDRRFRTLLRQLGLRPPSSEQESFWRIPASLTPQQLRRAATSIAHHGPNPSGSPQDLPEPPKCPQDPGPAEQLPAELGLDSESEEPVPVPVPSPVQSGTKRHRELDSEDEDGE
;
A
#
# COMPACT_ATOMS: atom_id res chain seq x y z
N MET A 1 5.16 -25.11 -6.03
CA MET A 1 5.06 -25.35 -4.58
C MET A 1 4.77 -24.02 -3.92
N GLU A 2 3.63 -23.90 -3.25
CA GLU A 2 3.36 -22.76 -2.38
C GLU A 2 4.14 -22.96 -1.08
N GLU A 3 5.24 -22.24 -0.92
CA GLU A 3 5.94 -22.19 0.36
C GLU A 3 5.05 -21.46 1.37
N ASN A 4 4.41 -22.24 2.25
CA ASN A 4 3.58 -21.76 3.34
C ASN A 4 4.47 -20.99 4.34
N TRP A 5 4.49 -19.66 4.18
CA TRP A 5 5.33 -18.76 4.94
C TRP A 5 4.78 -18.55 6.36
N ALA A 6 5.32 -19.30 7.31
CA ALA A 6 5.01 -19.19 8.73
C ALA A 6 6.02 -18.28 9.46
N ALA A 7 5.97 -16.97 9.22
CA ALA A 7 6.75 -16.00 10.01
C ALA A 7 6.43 -16.09 11.50
N LYS A 8 7.47 -16.38 12.30
CA LYS A 8 7.48 -16.10 13.73
C LYS A 8 7.30 -14.59 13.99
N GLU A 9 6.79 -14.25 15.16
CA GLU A 9 6.69 -12.87 15.62
C GLU A 9 8.06 -12.19 15.66
N GLY A 10 8.14 -10.92 15.26
CA GLY A 10 9.41 -10.18 15.20
C GLY A 10 10.38 -10.60 14.08
N ALA A 11 9.93 -11.39 13.09
CA ALA A 11 10.77 -11.76 11.95
C ALA A 11 11.33 -10.52 11.23
N GLY A 12 12.65 -10.49 11.00
CA GLY A 12 13.34 -9.34 10.42
C GLY A 12 13.66 -8.19 11.40
N GLN A 13 13.04 -8.09 12.58
CA GLN A 13 13.10 -6.89 13.44
C GLN A 13 14.54 -6.47 13.79
N GLY A 14 15.39 -7.39 14.24
CA GLY A 14 16.78 -7.06 14.60
C GLY A 14 17.63 -6.61 13.39
N LEU A 15 17.38 -7.19 12.21
CA LEU A 15 18.06 -6.82 10.96
C LEU A 15 17.57 -5.45 10.47
N ALA A 16 16.26 -5.20 10.56
CA ALA A 16 15.67 -3.92 10.25
C ALA A 16 16.23 -2.81 11.17
N GLN A 17 16.31 -3.06 12.48
CA GLN A 17 16.89 -2.12 13.44
C GLN A 17 18.36 -1.79 13.12
N HIS A 18 19.15 -2.79 12.68
CA HIS A 18 20.52 -2.57 12.22
C HIS A 18 20.57 -1.68 10.97
N LEU A 19 19.81 -2.03 9.92
CA LEU A 19 19.73 -1.26 8.67
C LEU A 19 19.33 0.21 8.88
N HIS A 20 18.47 0.48 9.86
CA HIS A 20 18.08 1.84 10.23
C HIS A 20 19.25 2.64 10.84
N GLN A 21 20.05 2.02 11.71
CA GLN A 21 21.26 2.64 12.27
C GLN A 21 22.33 2.89 11.19
N GLU A 22 22.30 2.12 10.10
CA GLU A 22 23.17 2.27 8.94
C GLU A 22 22.63 3.26 7.87
N GLY A 23 21.52 3.96 8.16
CA GLY A 23 21.00 5.03 7.32
C GLY A 23 19.83 4.64 6.39
N LEU A 24 19.44 3.36 6.29
CA LEU A 24 18.34 2.92 5.42
C LEU A 24 16.94 3.22 5.99
N ALA A 25 16.79 4.27 6.80
CA ALA A 25 15.54 4.64 7.45
C ALA A 25 14.43 5.01 6.43
N GLY A 26 14.78 5.65 5.31
CA GLY A 26 13.87 5.93 4.21
C GLY A 26 13.30 4.65 3.57
N PRO A 27 14.15 3.75 3.05
CA PRO A 27 13.74 2.48 2.45
C PRO A 27 12.97 1.55 3.39
N LEU A 28 13.31 1.54 4.68
CA LEU A 28 12.54 0.79 5.68
C LEU A 28 11.12 1.34 5.86
N ARG A 29 10.95 2.67 5.90
CA ARG A 29 9.63 3.32 5.93
C ARG A 29 8.85 3.14 4.62
N TRP A 30 9.53 3.15 3.47
CA TRP A 30 8.90 2.81 2.18
C TRP A 30 8.33 1.38 2.21
N LEU A 31 9.13 0.41 2.63
CA LEU A 31 8.71 -0.99 2.76
C LEU A 31 7.57 -1.19 3.77
N GLU A 32 7.64 -0.55 4.95
CA GLU A 32 6.56 -0.49 5.94
C GLU A 32 5.24 -0.04 5.31
N ASN A 33 5.28 1.06 4.54
CA ASN A 33 4.11 1.62 3.87
C ASN A 33 3.59 0.71 2.74
N CYS A 34 4.45 0.10 1.94
CA CYS A 34 4.06 -0.88 0.92
C CYS A 34 3.31 -2.07 1.55
N LEU A 35 3.80 -2.60 2.67
CA LEU A 35 3.16 -3.70 3.39
C LEU A 35 1.81 -3.30 4.01
N ARG A 36 1.71 -2.10 4.60
CA ARG A 36 0.45 -1.59 5.15
C ARG A 36 -0.61 -1.33 4.09
N ARG A 37 -0.22 -0.78 2.94
CA ARG A 37 -1.11 -0.59 1.77
C ARG A 37 -1.60 -1.95 1.28
N ALA A 38 -0.69 -2.87 0.97
CA ALA A 38 -1.03 -4.22 0.54
C ALA A 38 -1.97 -4.97 1.51
N ALA A 39 -1.86 -4.72 2.82
CA ALA A 39 -2.79 -5.28 3.81
C ALA A 39 -4.20 -4.70 3.68
N ARG A 40 -4.32 -3.36 3.67
CA ARG A 40 -5.61 -2.66 3.53
C ARG A 40 -6.28 -2.97 2.19
N ASP A 41 -5.53 -2.89 1.10
CA ASP A 41 -6.06 -3.06 -0.25
C ASP A 41 -6.65 -4.50 -0.41
N ARG A 42 -6.03 -5.52 0.22
CA ARG A 42 -6.56 -6.90 0.31
C ARG A 42 -7.77 -7.08 1.24
N GLU A 43 -7.92 -6.24 2.26
CA GLU A 43 -9.10 -6.22 3.13
C GLU A 43 -10.30 -5.55 2.45
N GLU A 44 -10.05 -4.58 1.55
CA GLU A 44 -11.05 -3.85 0.77
C GLU A 44 -11.54 -4.64 -0.45
N ASP A 45 -10.60 -5.15 -1.29
CA ASP A 45 -10.93 -5.88 -2.52
C ASP A 45 -11.44 -7.31 -2.27
N GLY A 46 -11.14 -7.89 -1.10
CA GLY A 46 -11.39 -9.30 -0.78
C GLY A 46 -10.58 -10.31 -1.61
N VAL A 47 -9.73 -9.87 -2.53
CA VAL A 47 -8.91 -10.71 -3.41
C VAL A 47 -7.42 -10.43 -3.19
N SER A 48 -6.61 -11.48 -3.07
CA SER A 48 -5.17 -11.37 -2.85
C SER A 48 -4.37 -11.73 -4.10
N HIS A 49 -3.84 -10.71 -4.80
CA HIS A 49 -2.93 -10.87 -5.93
C HIS A 49 -1.46 -10.63 -5.52
N PRO A 50 -0.46 -11.22 -6.20
CA PRO A 50 0.96 -10.90 -5.96
C PRO A 50 1.30 -9.48 -6.40
N LEU A 51 1.75 -8.63 -5.49
CA LEU A 51 2.02 -7.20 -5.76
C LEU A 51 3.52 -6.95 -5.96
N PRO A 52 3.96 -6.26 -7.02
CA PRO A 52 5.37 -5.90 -7.21
C PRO A 52 5.80 -4.77 -6.26
N LEU A 53 7.00 -4.88 -5.69
CA LEU A 53 7.71 -3.77 -5.07
C LEU A 53 8.49 -3.02 -6.15
N VAL A 54 8.00 -1.84 -6.50
CA VAL A 54 8.65 -0.94 -7.45
C VAL A 54 9.32 0.19 -6.66
N PRO A 55 10.67 0.25 -6.58
CA PRO A 55 11.36 1.43 -6.07
C PRO A 55 11.14 2.58 -7.06
N LEU A 56 10.70 3.74 -6.55
CA LEU A 56 10.41 4.95 -7.36
C LEU A 56 11.37 6.11 -7.04
N THR A 57 12.42 5.84 -6.26
CA THR A 57 13.47 6.80 -5.89
C THR A 57 14.80 6.06 -5.84
N GLU A 58 15.89 6.76 -6.16
CA GLU A 58 17.27 6.26 -6.12
C GLU A 58 17.60 5.58 -4.77
N GLU A 59 17.30 6.23 -3.64
CA GLU A 59 17.48 5.67 -2.29
C GLU A 59 16.81 4.28 -2.09
N ASN A 60 15.64 4.05 -2.72
CA ASN A 60 14.95 2.77 -2.67
C ASN A 60 15.53 1.75 -3.64
N GLU A 61 16.08 2.19 -4.78
CA GLU A 61 16.75 1.33 -5.76
C GLU A 61 18.09 0.80 -5.19
N ASP A 62 18.91 1.70 -4.64
CA ASP A 62 20.15 1.37 -3.92
C ASP A 62 19.89 0.35 -2.77
N ALA A 63 18.83 0.57 -2.00
CA ALA A 63 18.43 -0.36 -0.95
C ALA A 63 18.01 -1.74 -1.49
N MET A 64 17.44 -1.81 -2.68
CA MET A 64 17.11 -3.07 -3.34
C MET A 64 18.36 -3.80 -3.87
N GLU A 65 19.47 -3.09 -4.07
CA GLU A 65 20.78 -3.70 -4.32
C GLU A 65 21.48 -4.19 -3.04
N ASP A 66 21.23 -3.59 -1.87
CA ASP A 66 21.84 -4.02 -0.61
C ASP A 66 21.47 -5.49 -0.25
N ARG A 67 22.49 -6.31 0.07
CA ARG A 67 22.31 -7.75 0.36
C ARG A 67 21.57 -8.01 1.68
N ARG A 68 21.71 -7.12 2.67
CA ARG A 68 21.07 -7.19 3.99
C ARG A 68 19.62 -6.76 3.88
N PHE A 69 19.31 -5.69 3.15
CA PHE A 69 17.94 -5.28 2.87
C PHE A 69 17.19 -6.36 2.08
N ARG A 70 17.78 -6.93 1.02
CA ARG A 70 17.23 -8.14 0.34
C ARG A 70 17.08 -9.36 1.26
N THR A 71 17.89 -9.46 2.32
CA THR A 71 17.74 -10.51 3.34
C THR A 71 16.59 -10.22 4.30
N LEU A 72 16.35 -8.95 4.65
CA LEU A 72 15.15 -8.52 5.35
C LEU A 72 13.88 -8.84 4.54
N LEU A 73 13.85 -8.53 3.23
CA LEU A 73 12.71 -8.87 2.36
C LEU A 73 12.36 -10.36 2.43
N ARG A 74 13.36 -11.25 2.34
CA ARG A 74 13.15 -12.70 2.54
C ARG A 74 12.67 -13.07 3.94
N GLN A 75 13.21 -12.45 4.99
CA GLN A 75 12.77 -12.65 6.38
C GLN A 75 11.36 -12.13 6.67
N LEU A 76 10.78 -11.32 5.78
CA LEU A 76 9.40 -10.86 5.86
C LEU A 76 8.45 -11.68 4.96
N GLY A 77 8.98 -12.65 4.20
CA GLY A 77 8.22 -13.53 3.31
C GLY A 77 8.07 -13.03 1.87
N LEU A 78 8.77 -11.95 1.49
CA LEU A 78 8.75 -11.44 0.12
C LEU A 78 9.63 -12.28 -0.80
N ARG A 79 9.24 -12.34 -2.07
CA ARG A 79 9.91 -13.16 -3.09
C ARG A 79 10.85 -12.29 -3.93
N PRO A 80 12.07 -12.77 -4.24
CA PRO A 80 12.88 -12.18 -5.29
C PRO A 80 12.18 -12.35 -6.66
N PRO A 81 12.62 -11.62 -7.69
CA PRO A 81 12.19 -11.89 -9.06
C PRO A 81 12.52 -13.34 -9.45
N SER A 82 11.62 -14.00 -10.17
CA SER A 82 11.67 -15.46 -10.40
C SER A 82 12.70 -15.89 -11.45
N SER A 83 13.09 -14.98 -12.34
CA SER A 83 14.07 -15.17 -13.42
C SER A 83 14.50 -13.81 -13.95
N GLU A 84 15.41 -13.77 -14.93
CA GLU A 84 15.81 -12.53 -15.63
C GLU A 84 14.66 -11.82 -16.37
N GLN A 85 13.51 -12.47 -16.55
CA GLN A 85 12.30 -11.85 -17.11
C GLN A 85 11.50 -11.02 -16.10
N GLU A 86 11.75 -11.18 -14.79
CA GLU A 86 11.15 -10.35 -13.74
C GLU A 86 12.19 -9.39 -13.16
N SER A 87 11.85 -8.11 -13.03
CA SER A 87 12.75 -7.10 -12.44
C SER A 87 12.46 -6.82 -10.96
N PHE A 88 11.22 -7.04 -10.51
CA PHE A 88 10.73 -6.58 -9.21
C PHE A 88 10.52 -7.72 -8.22
N TRP A 89 10.85 -7.45 -6.94
CA TRP A 89 10.43 -8.32 -5.84
C TRP A 89 8.91 -8.31 -5.72
N ARG A 90 8.33 -9.36 -5.14
CA ARG A 90 6.87 -9.46 -4.97
C ARG A 90 6.47 -9.70 -3.52
N ILE A 91 5.38 -9.06 -3.11
CA ILE A 91 4.56 -9.45 -1.96
C ILE A 91 3.65 -10.60 -2.41
N PRO A 92 3.83 -11.85 -1.94
CA PRO A 92 3.04 -12.99 -2.40
C PRO A 92 1.55 -12.85 -2.09
N ALA A 93 0.69 -13.45 -2.92
CA ALA A 93 -0.75 -13.56 -2.65
C ALA A 93 -1.05 -14.27 -1.32
N SER A 94 -0.22 -15.25 -0.93
CA SER A 94 -0.38 -16.05 0.28
C SER A 94 -0.14 -15.31 1.61
N LEU A 95 0.41 -14.08 1.58
CA LEU A 95 0.55 -13.27 2.80
C LEU A 95 -0.79 -12.62 3.18
N THR A 96 -1.40 -13.08 4.26
CA THR A 96 -2.64 -12.50 4.78
C THR A 96 -2.43 -11.03 5.23
N PRO A 97 -3.48 -10.20 5.25
CA PRO A 97 -3.40 -8.83 5.77
C PRO A 97 -2.81 -8.75 7.19
N GLN A 98 -3.14 -9.71 8.06
CA GLN A 98 -2.56 -9.80 9.41
C GLN A 98 -1.04 -10.07 9.38
N GLN A 99 -0.55 -10.94 8.49
CA GLN A 99 0.89 -11.19 8.33
C GLN A 99 1.60 -9.95 7.78
N LEU A 100 1.02 -9.25 6.81
CA LEU A 100 1.55 -8.00 6.25
C LEU A 100 1.62 -6.88 7.31
N ARG A 101 0.59 -6.75 8.16
CA ARG A 101 0.58 -5.83 9.30
C ARG A 101 1.67 -6.18 10.33
N ARG A 102 1.84 -7.46 10.69
CA ARG A 102 2.92 -7.93 11.61
C ARG A 102 4.32 -7.68 11.03
N ALA A 103 4.50 -7.89 9.73
CA ALA A 103 5.74 -7.59 9.02
C ALA A 103 6.06 -6.09 9.05
N ALA A 104 5.09 -5.22 8.72
CA ALA A 104 5.25 -3.77 8.80
C ALA A 104 5.57 -3.29 10.23
N THR A 105 4.88 -3.82 11.24
CA THR A 105 5.15 -3.52 12.66
C THR A 105 6.55 -3.93 13.09
N SER A 106 7.08 -5.05 12.58
CA SER A 106 8.47 -5.49 12.84
C SER A 106 9.52 -4.53 12.26
N ILE A 107 9.16 -3.72 11.25
CA ILE A 107 9.98 -2.64 10.66
C ILE A 107 9.71 -1.27 11.32
N ALA A 108 8.61 -1.13 12.05
CA ALA A 108 8.26 0.10 12.77
C ALA A 108 8.91 0.17 14.17
N HIS A 109 9.27 -0.97 14.77
CA HIS A 109 9.91 -1.06 16.10
C HIS A 109 11.39 -0.65 16.11
N HIS A 110 11.67 0.55 15.61
CA HIS A 110 12.99 1.13 15.42
C HIS A 110 13.20 2.33 16.36
N GLY A 111 13.20 2.05 17.66
CA GLY A 111 13.37 3.06 18.70
C GLY A 111 13.15 2.45 20.08
N PRO A 112 13.68 3.07 21.16
CA PRO A 112 13.46 2.59 22.52
C PRO A 112 11.97 2.56 22.86
N ASN A 113 11.57 1.61 23.71
CA ASN A 113 10.20 1.42 24.15
C ASN A 113 9.50 2.75 24.48
N PRO A 114 8.24 2.98 24.05
CA PRO A 114 7.38 3.96 24.69
C PRO A 114 6.94 3.43 26.07
N SER A 115 7.89 3.32 26.99
CA SER A 115 7.62 3.37 28.44
C SER A 115 7.24 4.80 28.79
N GLY A 116 6.08 5.22 28.27
CA GLY A 116 5.70 6.61 28.08
C GLY A 116 4.22 6.72 27.74
N SER A 117 3.37 6.19 28.63
CA SER A 117 1.94 6.48 28.67
C SER A 117 1.43 6.21 30.09
N PRO A 118 0.50 7.00 30.65
CA PRO A 118 -0.17 8.19 30.09
C PRO A 118 0.04 9.47 30.92
N GLN A 119 -0.55 10.58 30.44
CA GLN A 119 -0.80 11.85 31.16
C GLN A 119 0.38 12.83 31.34
N ASP A 120 0.52 13.73 30.36
CA ASP A 120 0.28 15.16 30.61
C ASP A 120 -0.28 15.77 29.32
N LEU A 121 -1.61 15.89 29.27
CA LEU A 121 -2.29 16.74 28.29
C LEU A 121 -2.58 18.04 29.03
N PRO A 122 -1.86 19.15 28.76
CA PRO A 122 -2.24 20.42 29.35
C PRO A 122 -3.66 20.76 28.88
N GLU A 123 -4.60 20.86 29.83
CA GLU A 123 -5.96 21.30 29.56
C GLU A 123 -5.90 22.61 28.75
N PRO A 124 -6.72 22.78 27.68
CA PRO A 124 -6.84 24.08 27.05
C PRO A 124 -7.32 25.09 28.11
N PRO A 125 -6.75 26.31 28.14
CA PRO A 125 -7.03 27.27 29.19
C PRO A 125 -8.53 27.56 29.25
N LYS A 126 -9.12 27.43 30.45
CA LYS A 126 -10.52 27.75 30.69
C LYS A 126 -10.78 29.19 30.24
N CYS A 127 -11.63 29.37 29.23
CA CYS A 127 -12.21 30.66 28.90
C CYS A 127 -12.90 31.20 30.17
N PRO A 128 -12.60 32.43 30.62
CA PRO A 128 -13.27 32.99 31.79
C PRO A 128 -14.76 33.19 31.51
N GLN A 129 -15.60 32.73 32.43
CA GLN A 129 -17.02 33.07 32.43
C GLN A 129 -17.20 34.54 32.80
N ASP A 130 -18.09 35.23 32.08
CA ASP A 130 -18.75 36.45 32.54
C ASP A 130 -20.27 36.30 32.29
N PRO A 131 -21.16 36.76 33.17
CA PRO A 131 -22.58 36.42 33.14
C PRO A 131 -23.39 37.30 32.17
N GLY A 132 -24.52 36.77 31.66
CA GLY A 132 -25.50 37.53 30.85
C GLY A 132 -26.29 38.58 31.68
N PRO A 133 -27.39 39.18 31.15
CA PRO A 133 -28.41 38.51 30.31
C PRO A 133 -29.08 39.35 29.18
N ALA A 134 -29.95 38.68 28.39
CA ALA A 134 -30.98 39.24 27.46
C ALA A 134 -30.43 40.09 26.28
N GLU A 135 -31.01 40.17 25.07
CA GLU A 135 -32.19 39.60 24.39
C GLU A 135 -31.93 39.73 22.85
N GLN A 136 -32.68 39.21 21.87
CA GLN A 136 -34.02 38.58 21.81
C GLN A 136 -34.04 37.44 20.75
N LEU A 137 -34.97 37.46 19.78
CA LEU A 137 -35.17 36.57 18.60
C LEU A 137 -35.72 37.46 17.45
N PRO A 138 -36.15 36.98 16.25
CA PRO A 138 -35.99 35.69 15.54
C PRO A 138 -35.31 35.89 14.14
N ALA A 139 -35.06 34.92 13.26
CA ALA A 139 -35.98 34.11 12.43
C ALA A 139 -35.18 32.96 11.77
N GLU A 140 -35.66 31.72 11.69
CA GLU A 140 -36.83 31.25 10.92
C GLU A 140 -36.70 31.48 9.40
N LEU A 141 -35.79 30.77 8.75
CA LEU A 141 -35.87 30.20 7.39
C LEU A 141 -34.85 29.04 7.37
N GLY A 142 -35.09 27.87 6.81
CA GLY A 142 -36.05 27.56 5.76
C GLY A 142 -35.32 26.83 4.64
N LEU A 143 -35.44 25.51 4.67
CA LEU A 143 -35.53 24.63 3.50
C LEU A 143 -34.26 24.28 2.72
N ASP A 144 -34.36 23.09 2.17
CA ASP A 144 -33.56 22.43 1.14
C ASP A 144 -33.21 23.33 -0.06
N SER A 145 -32.06 23.03 -0.66
CA SER A 145 -31.76 23.47 -2.02
C SER A 145 -31.16 22.30 -2.80
N GLU A 146 -32.04 21.45 -3.32
CA GLU A 146 -31.73 20.74 -4.56
C GLU A 146 -31.51 21.77 -5.67
N SER A 147 -30.44 21.62 -6.43
CA SER A 147 -30.39 22.11 -7.82
C SER A 147 -29.41 21.28 -8.63
N GLU A 148 -30.00 20.47 -9.50
CA GLU A 148 -29.37 19.61 -10.49
C GLU A 148 -29.11 20.43 -11.77
N GLU A 149 -27.87 20.47 -12.24
CA GLU A 149 -27.55 20.84 -13.63
C GLU A 149 -26.42 19.94 -14.18
N PRO A 150 -26.75 18.88 -14.94
CA PRO A 150 -25.76 18.13 -15.71
C PRO A 150 -25.44 18.85 -17.02
N VAL A 151 -24.20 19.32 -17.17
CA VAL A 151 -23.69 19.81 -18.46
C VAL A 151 -23.76 18.72 -19.53
N PRO A 152 -24.40 18.96 -20.69
CA PRO A 152 -24.48 17.96 -21.75
C PRO A 152 -23.14 17.82 -22.48
N VAL A 153 -22.36 16.80 -22.11
CA VAL A 153 -21.20 16.37 -22.88
C VAL A 153 -21.66 15.67 -24.18
N PRO A 154 -21.07 16.00 -25.35
CA PRO A 154 -21.52 15.42 -26.62
C PRO A 154 -21.16 13.93 -26.70
N VAL A 155 -22.16 13.11 -27.02
CA VAL A 155 -22.00 11.67 -27.20
C VAL A 155 -21.10 11.35 -28.40
N PRO A 156 -20.06 10.51 -28.27
CA PRO A 156 -19.38 9.93 -29.41
C PRO A 156 -20.28 8.86 -30.06
N SER A 157 -20.49 8.98 -31.36
CA SER A 157 -21.32 8.05 -32.14
C SER A 157 -20.83 6.59 -32.04
N PRO A 158 -21.73 5.59 -32.08
CA PRO A 158 -21.34 4.19 -32.06
C PRO A 158 -20.61 3.80 -33.36
N VAL A 159 -19.32 3.52 -33.25
CA VAL A 159 -18.57 2.83 -34.31
C VAL A 159 -19.07 1.39 -34.42
N GLN A 160 -19.39 0.97 -35.65
CA GLN A 160 -20.13 -0.26 -35.92
C GLN A 160 -19.29 -1.53 -35.66
N SER A 161 -20.01 -2.60 -35.34
CA SER A 161 -19.53 -3.94 -35.05
C SER A 161 -18.41 -4.43 -35.98
N GLY A 162 -17.30 -4.89 -35.40
CA GLY A 162 -16.23 -5.56 -36.12
C GLY A 162 -16.73 -6.86 -36.78
N THR A 163 -16.61 -6.95 -38.10
CA THR A 163 -16.85 -8.20 -38.83
C THR A 163 -15.65 -9.13 -38.66
N LYS A 164 -15.91 -10.30 -38.07
CA LYS A 164 -14.94 -11.38 -37.89
C LYS A 164 -14.36 -11.81 -39.24
N ARG A 165 -13.09 -11.52 -39.51
CA ARG A 165 -12.31 -12.25 -40.52
C ARG A 165 -11.46 -13.30 -39.82
N HIS A 166 -12.09 -14.45 -39.61
CA HIS A 166 -11.38 -15.71 -39.51
C HIS A 166 -10.52 -15.84 -40.77
N ARG A 167 -9.20 -15.98 -40.61
CA ARG A 167 -8.35 -16.47 -41.68
C ARG A 167 -7.67 -17.72 -41.15
N GLU A 168 -8.07 -18.84 -41.71
CA GLU A 168 -7.53 -20.15 -41.38
C GLU A 168 -6.02 -20.21 -41.68
N LEU A 169 -5.39 -21.12 -40.95
CA LEU A 169 -4.02 -21.54 -41.14
C LEU A 169 -3.88 -22.14 -42.53
N ASP A 170 -2.83 -21.76 -43.23
CA ASP A 170 -2.20 -22.64 -44.21
C ASP A 170 -0.69 -22.46 -44.12
N SER A 171 0.02 -23.57 -44.03
CA SER A 171 1.48 -23.65 -43.87
C SER A 171 1.88 -25.05 -44.31
N GLU A 172 1.70 -25.31 -45.61
CA GLU A 172 2.24 -26.48 -46.29
C GLU A 172 3.77 -26.56 -46.12
N ASP A 173 4.25 -27.78 -45.87
CA ASP A 173 5.64 -28.16 -45.81
C ASP A 173 6.37 -27.94 -47.16
N GLU A 174 7.67 -27.62 -47.12
CA GLU A 174 8.59 -28.20 -48.11
C GLU A 174 9.98 -28.45 -47.48
N ASP A 175 10.44 -29.69 -47.60
CA ASP A 175 11.77 -30.17 -47.22
C ASP A 175 12.87 -29.48 -48.05
N GLY A 176 14.05 -29.31 -47.46
CA GLY A 176 15.25 -28.82 -48.15
C GLY A 176 16.51 -29.49 -47.62
N GLU A 177 17.15 -30.31 -48.47
CA GLU A 177 18.36 -31.11 -48.21
C GLU A 177 19.61 -30.28 -47.82
#